data_AF-A0A964QX58-F1
#
_entry.id   AF-A0A964QX58-F1
#
_cell.length_a   1.000
_cell.length_b   1.000
_cell.length_c   1.000
_cell.angle_alpha   90.00
_cell.angle_beta   90.00
_cell.angle_gamma   90.00
#
_symmetry.space_group_name_H-M   'P 1'
#
loop_
_entity.id
_entity.type
_entity.pdbx_description
1 polymer ?
#
loop_
_entity_poly.entity_id
_entity_poly.type
_entity_poly.pdbx_seq_one_letter_code
_entity_poly.pdbx_strand_id
1 'polypeptide(L)'
;MTKNPTATRPAPDQSAAIETDQQRFARILLRPQFKQLKAVFDQLGVAVALMQGAIITTNSYQMFLGKVGYRVVVVKQLHEQDCYSRLGPAGGIRAVLPVHDSATYSTMVTLVNFDSTLTTTANSIDYYDHQLAEFKIQLMNRSGNVG
;
A
#
# COMPACT_ATOMS: atom_id res chain seq x y z
N MET A 1 -60.49 2.37 33.15
CA MET A 1 -59.72 1.41 32.33
C MET A 1 -59.90 1.82 30.87
N THR A 2 -58.99 1.68 29.90
CA THR A 2 -57.52 1.44 29.79
C THR A 2 -57.17 1.64 28.29
N LYS A 3 -55.98 2.00 27.81
CA LYS A 3 -54.62 2.18 28.38
C LYS A 3 -53.88 3.24 27.51
N ASN A 4 -52.72 3.74 27.97
CA ASN A 4 -51.86 4.67 27.20
C ASN A 4 -51.07 3.99 26.05
N PRO A 5 -50.53 4.75 25.08
CA PRO A 5 -49.97 4.21 23.84
C PRO A 5 -48.65 3.47 24.04
N THR A 6 -48.38 2.46 23.21
CA THR A 6 -47.13 1.69 23.24
C THR A 6 -46.12 2.27 22.25
N ALA A 7 -45.01 2.78 22.78
CA ALA A 7 -43.93 3.33 21.97
C ALA A 7 -43.22 2.23 21.15
N THR A 8 -42.98 2.50 19.87
CA THR A 8 -42.14 1.66 19.01
C THR A 8 -40.70 1.71 19.50
N ARG A 9 -40.24 0.63 20.12
CA ARG A 9 -38.86 0.45 20.59
C ARG A 9 -37.89 0.48 19.40
N PRO A 10 -36.84 1.33 19.40
CA PRO A 10 -35.80 1.25 18.38
C PRO A 10 -35.09 -0.10 18.46
N ALA A 11 -34.68 -0.64 17.32
CA ALA A 11 -33.89 -1.86 17.25
C ALA A 11 -32.55 -1.66 18.00
N PRO A 12 -32.06 -2.68 18.74
CA PRO A 12 -30.79 -2.56 19.44
C PRO A 12 -29.64 -2.40 18.46
N ASP A 13 -28.60 -1.72 18.93
CA ASP A 13 -27.38 -1.35 18.24
C ASP A 13 -26.92 -2.33 17.15
N GLN A 14 -26.69 -1.77 15.95
CA GLN A 14 -25.74 -2.38 15.02
C GLN A 14 -24.43 -2.58 15.78
N SER A 15 -24.10 -3.85 16.05
CA SER A 15 -22.84 -4.17 16.71
C SER A 15 -21.72 -3.57 15.87
N ALA A 16 -21.01 -2.58 16.43
CA ALA A 16 -19.86 -1.96 15.80
C ALA A 16 -18.82 -3.05 15.57
N ALA A 17 -18.82 -3.62 14.37
CA ALA A 17 -17.97 -4.75 14.04
C ALA A 17 -16.52 -4.31 14.23
N ILE A 18 -15.84 -4.95 15.19
CA ILE A 18 -14.45 -4.63 15.53
C ILE A 18 -13.61 -4.85 14.27
N GLU A 19 -13.18 -3.76 13.67
CA GLU A 19 -12.41 -3.76 12.42
C GLU A 19 -11.15 -4.61 12.62
N THR A 20 -11.04 -5.71 11.89
CA THR A 20 -9.83 -6.54 11.94
C THR A 20 -8.64 -5.74 11.43
N ASP A 21 -7.43 -5.99 11.94
CA ASP A 21 -6.25 -5.23 11.53
C ASP A 21 -5.96 -5.38 10.00
N GLN A 22 -6.43 -6.47 9.37
CA GLN A 22 -6.39 -6.66 7.90
C GLN A 22 -7.38 -5.76 7.15
N GLN A 23 -8.63 -5.63 7.63
CA GLN A 23 -9.60 -4.69 7.07
C GLN A 23 -9.11 -3.25 7.22
N ARG A 24 -8.55 -2.93 8.39
CA ARG A 24 -7.94 -1.62 8.66
C ARG A 24 -6.77 -1.33 7.72
N PHE A 25 -5.87 -2.29 7.51
CA PHE A 25 -4.77 -2.19 6.55
C PHE A 25 -5.29 -1.83 5.16
N ALA A 26 -6.28 -2.56 4.66
CA ALA A 26 -6.90 -2.30 3.36
C ALA A 26 -7.57 -0.91 3.31
N ARG A 27 -8.30 -0.52 4.37
CA ARG A 27 -8.96 0.79 4.46
C ARG A 27 -7.98 1.96 4.45
N ILE A 28 -6.85 1.83 5.14
CA ILE A 28 -5.78 2.87 5.12
C ILE A 28 -5.15 2.91 3.73
N LEU A 29 -4.84 1.76 3.12
CA LEU A 29 -4.18 1.67 1.81
C LEU A 29 -5.03 2.25 0.66
N LEU A 30 -6.35 2.36 0.84
CA LEU A 30 -7.27 3.03 -0.09
C LEU A 30 -7.23 4.57 -0.02
N ARG A 31 -6.53 5.18 0.95
CA ARG A 31 -6.44 6.65 1.05
C ARG A 31 -5.65 7.22 -0.14
N PRO A 32 -6.05 8.37 -0.73
CA PRO A 32 -5.42 8.92 -1.94
C PRO A 32 -3.91 9.10 -1.85
N GLN A 33 -3.40 9.47 -0.67
CA GLN A 33 -1.97 9.63 -0.41
C GLN A 33 -1.14 8.36 -0.67
N PHE A 34 -1.71 7.17 -0.43
CA PHE A 34 -1.03 5.89 -0.62
C PHE A 34 -1.31 5.24 -1.98
N LYS A 35 -1.90 5.97 -2.94
CA LYS A 35 -2.23 5.45 -4.29
C LYS A 35 -1.05 4.72 -4.94
N GLN A 36 0.14 5.29 -4.87
CA GLN A 36 1.34 4.72 -5.49
C GLN A 36 1.88 3.52 -4.71
N LEU A 37 1.80 3.54 -3.38
CA LEU A 37 2.16 2.40 -2.53
C LEU A 37 1.21 1.22 -2.77
N LYS A 38 -0.10 1.49 -2.89
CA LYS A 38 -1.11 0.49 -3.26
C LYS A 38 -0.83 -0.10 -4.64
N ALA A 39 -0.51 0.73 -5.63
CA ALA A 39 -0.22 0.27 -6.98
C ALA A 39 0.98 -0.72 -7.02
N VAL A 40 2.01 -0.50 -6.20
CA VAL A 40 3.07 -1.51 -5.98
C VAL A 40 2.49 -2.78 -5.36
N PHE A 41 1.78 -2.67 -4.23
CA PHE A 41 1.30 -3.84 -3.47
C PHE A 41 0.35 -4.73 -4.26
N ASP A 42 -0.56 -4.13 -5.03
CA ASP A 42 -1.45 -4.84 -5.96
C ASP A 42 -0.65 -5.67 -6.98
N GLN A 43 0.50 -5.15 -7.45
CA GLN A 43 1.38 -5.83 -8.39
C GLN A 43 2.32 -6.85 -7.76
N LEU A 44 2.53 -6.86 -6.43
CA LEU A 44 3.36 -7.87 -5.76
C LEU A 44 2.70 -9.25 -5.71
N GLY A 45 1.36 -9.33 -5.79
CA GLY A 45 0.62 -10.60 -5.68
C GLY A 45 0.73 -11.28 -4.31
N VAL A 46 1.12 -10.53 -3.26
CA VAL A 46 1.34 -11.04 -1.90
C VAL A 46 0.05 -10.91 -1.08
N ALA A 47 -0.24 -11.91 -0.24
CA ALA A 47 -1.39 -11.86 0.66
C ALA A 47 -1.32 -10.69 1.66
N VAL A 48 -2.44 -10.01 1.90
CA VAL A 48 -2.54 -8.84 2.80
C VAL A 48 -1.98 -9.14 4.19
N ALA A 49 -2.22 -10.33 4.74
CA ALA A 49 -1.68 -10.76 6.03
C ALA A 49 -0.14 -10.77 6.08
N LEU A 50 0.51 -11.21 4.99
CA LEU A 50 1.97 -11.21 4.88
C LEU A 50 2.52 -9.78 4.72
N MET A 51 1.86 -8.94 3.90
CA MET A 51 2.25 -7.54 3.76
C MET A 51 2.13 -6.77 5.07
N GLN A 52 1.03 -6.97 5.80
CA GLN A 52 0.82 -6.38 7.13
C GLN A 52 1.91 -6.81 8.11
N GLY A 53 2.16 -8.12 8.23
CA GLY A 53 3.21 -8.66 9.12
C GLY A 53 4.61 -8.18 8.75
N ALA A 54 4.91 -8.05 7.44
CA ALA A 54 6.16 -7.48 6.96
C ALA A 54 6.29 -5.99 7.34
N ILE A 55 5.28 -5.17 7.07
CA ILE A 55 5.28 -3.72 7.36
C ILE A 55 5.48 -3.42 8.84
N ILE A 56 4.85 -4.19 9.74
CA ILE A 56 4.98 -4.02 11.19
C ILE A 56 6.42 -4.33 11.68
N THR A 57 7.18 -5.13 10.94
CA THR A 57 8.45 -5.72 11.42
C THR A 57 9.69 -5.32 10.61
N THR A 58 9.55 -4.37 9.68
CA THR A 58 10.64 -3.80 8.88
C THR A 58 10.68 -2.30 9.05
N ASN A 59 11.82 -1.66 8.75
CA ASN A 59 11.98 -0.21 8.87
C ASN A 59 12.15 0.52 7.53
N SER A 60 12.42 -0.19 6.42
CA SER A 60 12.49 0.36 5.06
C SER A 60 11.71 -0.48 4.04
N TYR A 61 11.47 0.11 2.87
CA TYR A 61 10.88 -0.45 1.67
C TYR A 61 11.70 -1.62 1.13
N GLN A 62 13.03 -1.51 1.13
CA GLN A 62 13.91 -2.62 0.74
C GLN A 62 13.78 -3.81 1.71
N MET A 63 13.74 -3.56 3.03
CA MET A 63 13.50 -4.62 4.02
C MET A 63 12.10 -5.22 3.90
N PHE A 64 11.07 -4.38 3.66
CA PHE A 64 9.71 -4.83 3.40
C PHE A 64 9.65 -5.77 2.20
N LEU A 65 10.17 -5.34 1.05
CA LEU A 65 10.20 -6.13 -0.18
C LEU A 65 10.95 -7.45 0.02
N GLY A 66 12.14 -7.42 0.63
CA GLY A 66 12.89 -8.63 0.97
C GLY A 66 12.08 -9.60 1.85
N LYS A 67 11.33 -9.08 2.82
CA LYS A 67 10.49 -9.89 3.72
C LYS A 67 9.24 -10.47 3.06
N VAL A 68 8.73 -9.85 1.99
CA VAL A 68 7.66 -10.41 1.15
C VAL A 68 8.16 -11.19 -0.06
N GLY A 69 9.47 -11.52 -0.11
CA GLY A 69 10.06 -12.38 -1.13
C GLY A 69 10.58 -11.68 -2.38
N TYR A 70 10.64 -10.35 -2.40
CA TYR A 70 11.11 -9.55 -3.53
C TYR A 70 12.55 -9.04 -3.33
N ARG A 71 13.41 -9.23 -4.33
CA ARG A 71 14.75 -8.65 -4.35
C ARG A 71 14.73 -7.29 -5.04
N VAL A 72 15.23 -6.25 -4.37
CA VAL A 72 15.36 -4.91 -4.95
C VAL A 72 16.64 -4.81 -5.80
N VAL A 73 16.50 -4.27 -7.01
CA VAL A 73 17.60 -3.93 -7.92
C VAL A 73 17.61 -2.41 -8.09
N VAL A 74 18.64 -1.75 -7.57
CA VAL A 74 18.77 -0.29 -7.67
C VAL A 74 19.60 0.06 -8.90
N VAL A 75 19.03 0.89 -9.77
CA VAL A 75 19.70 1.40 -10.98
C VAL A 75 19.80 2.92 -10.94
N LYS A 76 20.80 3.48 -11.65
CA LYS A 76 21.06 4.92 -11.64
C LYS A 76 19.94 5.74 -12.27
N GLN A 77 19.37 5.25 -13.38
CA GLN A 77 18.31 5.90 -14.15
C GLN A 77 17.40 4.85 -14.79
N LEU A 78 16.13 5.21 -15.00
CA LEU A 78 15.14 4.47 -15.78
C LEU A 78 14.39 5.47 -16.66
N HIS A 79 14.31 5.23 -17.96
CA HIS A 79 13.41 5.96 -18.85
C HIS A 79 12.09 5.21 -18.95
N GLU A 80 10.98 5.89 -18.69
CA GLU A 80 9.65 5.29 -18.66
C GLU A 80 9.27 4.61 -20.00
N GLN A 81 9.59 5.24 -21.14
CA GLN A 81 9.32 4.70 -22.47
C GLN A 81 10.03 3.36 -22.73
N ASP A 82 11.31 3.26 -22.32
CA ASP A 82 12.10 2.01 -22.45
C ASP A 82 11.50 0.90 -21.56
N CYS A 83 10.90 1.27 -20.43
CA CYS A 83 10.24 0.33 -19.53
C CYS A 83 8.95 -0.23 -20.14
N TYR A 84 8.11 0.62 -20.75
CA TYR A 84 6.90 0.15 -21.45
C TYR A 84 7.23 -0.71 -22.67
N SER A 85 8.30 -0.41 -23.42
CA SER A 85 8.73 -1.23 -24.56
C SER A 85 9.10 -2.68 -24.18
N ARG A 86 9.40 -2.90 -22.90
CA ARG A 86 9.78 -4.19 -22.30
C ARG A 86 8.66 -4.80 -21.43
N LEU A 87 7.46 -4.24 -21.46
CA LEU A 87 6.31 -4.78 -20.72
C LEU A 87 5.87 -6.14 -21.30
N GLY A 88 5.61 -7.09 -20.42
CA GLY A 88 5.17 -8.44 -20.76
C GLY A 88 6.26 -9.52 -20.62
N PRO A 89 5.90 -10.81 -20.72
CA PRO A 89 6.80 -11.92 -20.41
C PRO A 89 8.11 -11.92 -21.21
N ALA A 90 8.07 -11.50 -22.49
CA ALA A 90 9.24 -11.46 -23.36
C ALA A 90 10.28 -10.39 -22.97
N GLY A 91 9.85 -9.26 -22.36
CA GLY A 91 10.75 -8.20 -21.91
C GLY A 91 11.16 -8.30 -20.43
N GLY A 92 10.53 -9.22 -19.69
CA GLY A 92 10.80 -9.54 -18.28
C GLY A 92 10.03 -8.69 -17.25
N ILE A 93 9.33 -7.64 -17.69
CA ILE A 93 8.61 -6.70 -16.82
C ILE A 93 7.14 -7.09 -16.72
N ARG A 94 6.63 -7.31 -15.50
CA ARG A 94 5.21 -7.56 -15.23
C ARG A 94 4.42 -6.26 -15.14
N ALA A 95 4.99 -5.22 -14.51
CA ALA A 95 4.36 -3.92 -14.35
C ALA A 95 5.38 -2.77 -14.35
N VAL A 96 4.98 -1.65 -14.94
CA VAL A 96 5.66 -0.35 -14.88
C VAL A 96 4.80 0.58 -14.03
N LEU A 97 5.39 1.18 -13.00
CA LEU A 97 4.71 2.02 -12.01
C LEU A 97 5.43 3.37 -11.92
N PRO A 98 5.04 4.37 -12.74
CA PRO A 98 5.58 5.71 -12.70
C PRO A 98 4.94 6.54 -11.58
N VAL A 99 5.77 7.33 -10.91
CA VAL A 99 5.37 8.39 -9.98
C VAL A 99 5.94 9.69 -10.51
N HIS A 100 5.08 10.51 -11.10
CA HIS A 100 5.44 11.87 -11.51
C HIS A 100 5.37 12.80 -10.31
N ASP A 101 6.49 13.40 -9.94
CA ASP A 101 6.56 14.46 -8.96
C ASP A 101 6.41 15.81 -9.67
N SER A 102 5.25 16.44 -9.49
CA SER A 102 4.94 17.75 -10.07
C SER A 102 5.74 18.91 -9.44
N ALA A 103 6.35 18.73 -8.28
CA ALA A 103 7.18 19.76 -7.65
C ALA A 103 8.60 19.80 -8.24
N THR A 104 9.17 18.64 -8.58
CA THR A 104 10.51 18.54 -9.17
C THR A 104 10.52 18.30 -10.69
N TYR A 105 9.35 18.12 -11.31
CA TYR A 105 9.18 17.69 -12.71
C TYR A 105 9.91 16.37 -13.03
N SER A 106 10.13 15.54 -12.00
CA SER A 106 10.84 14.27 -12.10
C SER A 106 9.87 13.10 -12.22
N THR A 107 10.27 12.02 -12.90
CA THR A 107 9.51 10.76 -12.94
C THR A 107 10.34 9.66 -12.29
N MET A 108 9.80 9.13 -11.19
CA MET A 108 10.33 7.98 -10.45
C MET A 108 9.66 6.72 -10.98
N VAL A 109 10.43 5.76 -11.50
CA VAL A 109 9.87 4.54 -12.10
C VAL A 109 10.20 3.33 -11.23
N THR A 110 9.17 2.58 -10.86
CA THR A 110 9.32 1.25 -10.25
C THR A 110 8.85 0.19 -11.24
N LEU A 111 9.69 -0.83 -11.43
CA LEU A 111 9.41 -1.98 -12.29
C LEU A 111 9.24 -3.21 -11.41
N VAL A 112 8.14 -3.94 -11.61
CA VAL A 112 7.94 -5.24 -10.99
C VAL A 112 8.19 -6.30 -12.06
N ASN A 113 9.17 -7.17 -11.85
CA ASN A 113 9.61 -8.15 -12.84
C ASN A 113 8.98 -9.53 -12.58
N PHE A 114 9.04 -10.42 -13.58
CA PHE A 114 8.50 -11.78 -13.45
C PHE A 114 9.32 -12.71 -12.54
N ASP A 115 10.60 -12.41 -12.30
CA ASP A 115 11.56 -13.19 -11.51
C ASP A 115 11.55 -12.86 -10.01
N SER A 116 10.46 -12.24 -9.51
CA SER A 116 10.36 -11.69 -8.14
C SER A 116 11.44 -10.64 -7.80
N THR A 117 11.98 -9.95 -8.81
CA THR A 117 12.77 -8.72 -8.58
C THR A 117 11.93 -7.46 -8.77
N LEU A 118 12.34 -6.38 -8.10
CA LEU A 118 11.79 -5.04 -8.26
C LEU A 118 12.92 -4.09 -8.63
N THR A 119 12.90 -3.57 -9.86
CA THR A 119 13.93 -2.64 -10.36
C THR A 119 13.47 -1.20 -10.17
N THR A 120 14.30 -0.35 -9.58
CA THR A 120 13.90 1.01 -9.18
C THR A 120 15.11 1.93 -9.05
N THR A 121 14.90 3.23 -8.90
CA THR A 121 15.96 4.23 -8.63
C THR A 121 16.09 4.53 -7.14
N ALA A 122 17.21 5.13 -6.72
CA ALA A 122 17.42 5.54 -5.32
C ALA A 122 16.31 6.48 -4.83
N ASN A 123 16.03 7.56 -5.56
CA ASN A 123 14.97 8.52 -5.24
C ASN A 123 13.59 7.87 -5.05
N SER A 124 13.31 6.82 -5.82
CA SER A 124 12.07 6.04 -5.70
C SER A 124 12.02 5.27 -4.37
N ILE A 125 13.14 4.71 -3.93
CA ILE A 125 13.25 4.04 -2.62
C ILE A 125 13.01 5.04 -1.50
N ASP A 126 13.66 6.20 -1.54
CA ASP A 126 13.48 7.26 -0.53
C ASP A 126 12.00 7.69 -0.46
N TYR A 127 11.34 7.88 -1.61
CA TYR A 127 9.91 8.16 -1.70
C TYR A 127 9.06 7.05 -1.05
N TYR A 128 9.32 5.77 -1.36
CA TYR A 128 8.56 4.66 -0.79
C TYR A 128 8.88 4.40 0.69
N ASP A 129 10.06 4.76 1.18
CA ASP A 129 10.42 4.76 2.60
C ASP A 129 9.56 5.77 3.38
N HIS A 130 9.45 7.00 2.87
CA HIS A 130 8.54 8.01 3.44
C HIS A 130 7.07 7.56 3.38
N GLN A 131 6.61 6.99 2.26
CA GLN A 131 5.25 6.45 2.14
C GLN A 131 4.98 5.32 3.15
N LEU A 132 5.94 4.42 3.37
CA LEU A 132 5.82 3.34 4.36
C LEU A 132 5.85 3.84 5.79
N ALA A 133 6.63 4.88 6.10
CA ALA A 133 6.64 5.49 7.44
C ALA A 133 5.26 6.10 7.76
N GLU A 134 4.72 6.92 6.87
CA GLU A 134 3.38 7.50 7.00
C GLU A 134 2.27 6.43 7.08
N PHE A 135 2.38 5.37 6.28
CA PHE A 135 1.45 4.25 6.33
C PHE A 135 1.48 3.53 7.69
N LYS A 136 2.68 3.28 8.24
CA LYS A 136 2.83 2.68 9.59
C LYS A 136 2.28 3.57 10.68
N ILE A 137 2.54 4.88 10.64
CA ILE A 137 1.97 5.84 11.60
C ILE A 137 0.44 5.73 11.61
N GLN A 138 -0.20 5.69 10.43
CA GLN A 138 -1.66 5.54 10.34
C GLN A 138 -2.18 4.15 10.74
N LEU A 139 -1.38 3.10 10.57
CA LEU A 139 -1.69 1.73 11.02
C LEU A 139 -1.59 1.61 12.56
N MET A 140 -0.60 2.28 13.17
CA MET A 140 -0.32 2.21 14.60
C MET A 140 -1.17 3.18 15.44
N ASN A 141 -1.52 4.36 14.91
CA ASN A 141 -2.38 5.34 15.56
C ASN A 141 -3.81 4.79 15.70
N ARG A 142 -4.09 4.00 16.75
CA ARG A 142 -5.40 3.39 17.05
C ARG A 142 -6.51 4.39 17.43
N SER A 143 -6.29 5.69 17.23
CA SER A 143 -7.16 6.79 17.64
C SER A 143 -8.45 6.86 16.82
N GLY A 144 -9.38 5.96 17.12
CA GLY A 144 -10.81 6.21 17.01
C GLY A 144 -11.38 6.47 18.40
N ASN A 145 -11.91 7.68 18.60
CA ASN A 145 -12.90 8.04 19.62
C ASN A 145 -12.47 8.13 21.12
N VAL A 146 -11.91 9.29 21.48
CA VAL A 146 -12.28 10.05 22.70
C VAL A 146 -12.06 11.55 22.43
N GLY A 147 -13.11 12.37 22.57
CA GLY A 147 -13.13 13.78 22.20
C GLY A 147 -14.49 14.17 21.63
#